data_AF-A0A3C1KT32-F1
#
_entry.id   AF-A0A3C1KT32-F1
#
_cell.length_a   1.000
_cell.length_b   1.000
_cell.length_c   1.000
_cell.angle_alpha   90.00
_cell.angle_beta   90.00
_cell.angle_gamma   90.00
#
_symmetry.space_group_name_H-M   'P 1'
#
loop_
_entity.id
_entity.type
_entity.pdbx_description
1 polymer ?
#
loop_
_entity_poly.entity_id
_entity_poly.type
_entity_poly.pdbx_seq_one_letter_code
_entity_poly.pdbx_strand_id
1 'polypeptide(L)'
;VFIFLTLLAAGMSTLDGILVSLSAMVVNDIVQPLYGERYNALALSRYVLVGVGILAVVLAWNPPPLIGLFAQKGVYGLAAASLVPVLFGVLVRRHIPLWVVVGAALIGLVGHLVLNLSGAVRNPAVSASYAILFSLGYGLLGLWWTRVPANDALPGKS
;
A
#
# COMPACT_ATOMS: atom_id res chain seq x y z
N VAL A 1 -38.28 -2.38 -6.91
CA VAL A 1 -37.76 -3.70 -6.48
C VAL A 1 -36.49 -4.09 -7.23
N PHE A 2 -36.48 -4.15 -8.58
CA PHE A 2 -35.28 -4.48 -9.36
C PHE A 2 -34.04 -3.65 -9.00
N ILE A 3 -34.15 -2.31 -8.91
CA ILE A 3 -33.02 -1.42 -8.55
C ILE A 3 -32.41 -1.77 -7.19
N PHE A 4 -33.24 -2.10 -6.20
CA PHE A 4 -32.75 -2.45 -4.88
C PHE A 4 -32.02 -3.80 -4.87
N LEU A 5 -32.57 -4.79 -5.58
CA LEU A 5 -31.94 -6.10 -5.75
C LEU A 5 -30.59 -5.99 -6.48
N THR A 6 -30.52 -5.18 -7.55
CA THR A 6 -29.28 -4.99 -8.29
C THR A 6 -28.23 -4.22 -7.49
N LEU A 7 -28.62 -3.22 -6.69
CA LEU A 7 -27.70 -2.51 -5.79
C LEU A 7 -27.18 -3.41 -4.66
N LEU A 8 -28.05 -4.23 -4.05
CA LEU A 8 -27.64 -5.22 -3.06
C LEU A 8 -26.70 -6.25 -3.66
N ALA A 9 -27.02 -6.78 -4.85
CA ALA A 9 -26.17 -7.73 -5.54
C ALA A 9 -24.79 -7.13 -5.86
N ALA A 10 -24.74 -5.88 -6.31
CA ALA A 10 -23.49 -5.16 -6.56
C ALA A 10 -22.66 -4.97 -5.27
N GLY A 11 -23.30 -4.58 -4.17
CA GLY A 11 -22.64 -4.45 -2.87
C GLY A 11 -22.07 -5.78 -2.37
N MET A 12 -22.86 -6.86 -2.45
CA MET A 12 -22.42 -8.19 -2.03
C MET A 12 -21.27 -8.73 -2.89
N SER A 13 -21.31 -8.52 -4.21
CA SER A 13 -20.25 -8.97 -5.12
C SER A 13 -18.94 -8.23 -4.90
N THR A 14 -18.99 -6.92 -4.62
CA THR A 14 -17.78 -6.14 -4.32
C THR A 14 -17.20 -6.52 -2.95
N LEU A 15 -18.05 -6.74 -1.93
CA LEU A 15 -17.61 -7.21 -0.63
C LEU A 15 -16.95 -8.59 -0.70
N ASP A 16 -17.55 -9.55 -1.39
CA ASP A 16 -16.97 -10.89 -1.57
C ASP A 16 -15.61 -10.81 -2.27
N GLY A 17 -15.52 -10.07 -3.38
CA GLY A 17 -14.27 -9.87 -4.10
C GLY A 17 -13.16 -9.21 -3.25
N ILE A 18 -13.51 -8.19 -2.46
CA ILE A 18 -12.55 -7.51 -1.58
C ILE A 18 -12.13 -8.43 -0.42
N LEU A 19 -13.05 -9.14 0.22
CA LEU A 19 -12.74 -10.03 1.35
C LEU A 19 -11.84 -11.20 0.91
N VAL A 20 -12.14 -11.80 -0.24
CA VAL A 20 -11.34 -12.90 -0.79
C VAL A 20 -9.96 -12.42 -1.24
N SER A 21 -9.87 -11.28 -1.92
CA SER A 21 -8.57 -10.75 -2.37
C SER A 21 -7.69 -10.29 -1.20
N LEU A 22 -8.26 -9.63 -0.18
CA LEU A 22 -7.52 -9.23 1.02
C LEU A 22 -7.04 -10.43 1.83
N SER A 23 -7.85 -11.49 1.95
CA SER A 23 -7.43 -12.67 2.70
C SER A 23 -6.25 -13.38 2.02
N ALA A 24 -6.28 -13.48 0.69
CA ALA A 24 -5.16 -14.00 -0.10
C ALA A 24 -3.91 -13.11 0.00
N MET A 25 -4.05 -11.78 -0.11
CA MET A 25 -2.93 -10.84 0.03
C MET A 25 -2.27 -10.96 1.40
N VAL A 26 -3.03 -11.01 2.50
CA VAL A 26 -2.44 -11.17 3.83
C VAL A 26 -1.66 -12.48 3.94
N VAL A 27 -2.17 -13.59 3.41
CA VAL A 27 -1.47 -14.88 3.48
C VAL A 27 -0.20 -14.88 2.62
N ASN A 28 -0.31 -14.46 1.35
CA ASN A 28 0.78 -14.55 0.38
C ASN A 28 1.84 -13.45 0.57
N ASP A 29 1.43 -12.25 0.96
CA ASP A 29 2.33 -11.09 1.01
C ASP A 29 2.89 -10.84 2.42
N ILE A 30 2.22 -11.35 3.47
CA ILE A 30 2.65 -11.14 4.86
C ILE A 30 3.04 -12.46 5.52
N VAL A 31 2.14 -13.45 5.56
CA VAL A 31 2.38 -14.67 6.35
C VAL A 31 3.46 -15.54 5.73
N GLN A 32 3.35 -15.89 4.45
CA GLN A 32 4.31 -16.75 3.77
C GLN A 32 5.74 -16.17 3.77
N PRO A 33 5.99 -14.88 3.48
CA PRO A 33 7.33 -14.32 3.52
C PRO A 33 7.96 -14.30 4.92
N LEU A 34 7.15 -14.20 5.98
CA LEU A 34 7.64 -14.14 7.37
C LEU A 34 7.78 -15.51 8.04
N TYR A 35 6.90 -16.46 7.73
CA TYR A 35 6.81 -17.75 8.42
C TYR A 35 7.02 -18.97 7.50
N GLY A 36 7.22 -18.74 6.20
CA GLY A 36 7.33 -19.77 5.17
C GLY A 36 6.03 -20.54 4.93
N GLU A 37 6.11 -21.62 4.16
CA GLU A 37 4.98 -22.53 3.85
C GLU A 37 4.63 -23.47 5.01
N ARG A 38 4.86 -23.05 6.26
CA ARG A 38 4.66 -23.89 7.45
C ARG A 38 3.18 -24.18 7.72
N TYR A 39 2.29 -23.35 7.20
CA TYR A 39 0.85 -23.43 7.43
C TYR A 39 0.11 -23.72 6.13
N ASN A 40 -1.05 -24.38 6.25
CA ASN A 40 -1.94 -24.58 5.11
C ASN A 40 -2.52 -23.22 4.67
N ALA A 41 -2.03 -22.69 3.55
CA ALA A 41 -2.40 -21.39 3.02
C ALA A 41 -3.93 -21.24 2.79
N LEU A 42 -4.61 -22.32 2.39
CA LEU A 42 -6.06 -22.28 2.18
C LEU A 42 -6.82 -22.17 3.50
N ALA A 43 -6.42 -22.95 4.51
CA ALA A 43 -7.03 -22.86 5.84
C ALA A 43 -6.79 -21.48 6.45
N LEU A 44 -5.56 -20.96 6.34
CA LEU A 44 -5.21 -19.64 6.85
C LEU A 44 -5.98 -18.51 6.15
N SER A 45 -6.13 -18.58 4.82
CA SER A 45 -6.90 -17.59 4.05
C SER A 45 -8.36 -17.55 4.53
N ARG A 46 -8.96 -18.71 4.86
CA ARG A 46 -10.32 -18.75 5.42
C ARG A 46 -10.40 -18.10 6.80
N TYR A 47 -9.41 -18.33 7.67
CA TYR A 47 -9.36 -17.66 8.97
C TYR A 47 -9.18 -16.15 8.85
N VAL A 48 -8.29 -15.70 7.96
CA VAL A 48 -8.10 -14.27 7.68
C VAL A 48 -9.38 -13.66 7.12
N LEU A 49 -10.06 -14.32 6.17
CA LEU A 49 -11.33 -13.85 5.60
C LEU A 49 -12.37 -13.62 6.69
N VAL A 50 -12.54 -14.58 7.61
CA VAL A 50 -13.45 -14.43 8.75
C VAL A 50 -13.02 -13.27 9.66
N GLY A 51 -11.73 -13.17 9.96
CA GLY A 51 -11.19 -12.07 10.78
C GLY A 51 -11.43 -10.68 10.19
N VAL A 52 -11.12 -10.50 8.90
CA VAL A 52 -11.36 -9.25 8.16
C VAL A 52 -12.87 -8.95 8.08
N GLY A 53 -13.70 -9.97 7.87
CA GLY A 53 -15.16 -9.84 7.87
C GLY A 53 -15.70 -9.35 9.21
N ILE A 54 -15.21 -9.90 10.33
CA ILE A 54 -15.58 -9.44 11.68
C ILE A 54 -15.16 -7.98 11.89
N LEU A 55 -13.93 -7.62 11.53
CA LEU A 55 -13.45 -6.23 11.62
C LEU A 55 -14.33 -5.27 10.79
N ALA A 56 -14.73 -5.68 9.59
CA ALA A 56 -15.62 -4.91 8.74
C ALA A 56 -16.99 -4.68 9.40
N VAL A 57 -17.58 -5.73 10.00
CA VAL A 57 -18.85 -5.61 10.75
C VAL A 57 -18.71 -4.68 11.95
N VAL A 58 -17.62 -4.78 12.71
CA VAL A 58 -17.35 -3.91 13.87
C VAL A 58 -17.27 -2.45 13.44
N LEU A 59 -16.54 -2.14 12.37
CA LEU A 59 -16.44 -0.78 11.82
C LEU A 59 -17.78 -0.29 11.25
N ALA A 60 -18.58 -1.18 10.66
CA ALA A 60 -19.89 -0.84 10.12
C ALA A 60 -20.94 -0.58 11.20
N TRP A 61 -20.78 -1.15 12.40
CA TRP A 61 -21.74 -0.99 13.50
C TRP A 61 -21.76 0.43 14.08
N ASN A 62 -20.61 1.12 14.06
CA ASN A 62 -20.51 2.53 14.43
C ASN A 62 -19.70 3.29 13.36
N PRO A 63 -20.33 3.60 12.22
CA PRO A 63 -19.62 4.14 11.08
C PRO A 63 -19.16 5.58 11.34
N PRO A 64 -17.98 5.98 10.82
CA PRO A 64 -17.55 7.37 10.88
C PRO A 64 -18.54 8.27 10.11
N PRO A 65 -18.71 9.55 10.51
CA PRO A 65 -19.69 10.45 9.90
C PRO A 65 -19.54 10.61 8.37
N LEU A 66 -18.32 10.45 7.85
CA LEU A 66 -17.99 10.54 6.43
C LEU A 66 -17.17 9.30 6.02
N ILE A 67 -17.86 8.18 5.80
CA ILE A 67 -17.28 6.87 5.42
C ILE A 67 -16.38 7.00 4.18
N GLY A 68 -16.80 7.76 3.17
CA GLY A 68 -16.01 7.98 1.96
C GLY A 68 -14.66 8.65 2.25
N LEU A 69 -14.63 9.68 3.10
CA LEU A 69 -13.36 10.31 3.51
C LEU A 69 -12.50 9.35 4.34
N PHE A 70 -13.11 8.56 5.23
CA PHE A 70 -12.39 7.55 6.01
C PHE A 70 -11.71 6.51 5.12
N ALA A 71 -12.44 5.95 4.15
CA ALA A 71 -11.89 4.99 3.20
C ALA A 71 -10.74 5.60 2.38
N GLN A 72 -10.91 6.85 1.95
CA GLN A 72 -9.88 7.59 1.21
C GLN A 72 -8.57 7.73 1.98
N LYS A 73 -8.59 7.93 3.31
CA LYS A 73 -7.34 7.98 4.11
C LYS A 73 -6.48 6.72 3.95
N GLY A 74 -7.12 5.55 3.84
CA GLY A 74 -6.41 4.29 3.62
C GLY A 74 -5.95 4.12 2.17
N VAL A 75 -6.88 4.26 1.21
CA VAL A 75 -6.61 4.01 -0.22
C VAL A 75 -5.53 4.96 -0.76
N TYR A 76 -5.58 6.23 -0.39
CA TYR A 76 -4.56 7.19 -0.80
C TYR A 76 -3.20 6.96 -0.11
N GLY A 77 -3.17 6.40 1.10
CA GLY A 77 -1.94 5.94 1.73
C GLY A 77 -1.27 4.80 0.96
N LEU A 78 -2.04 3.80 0.53
CA LEU A 78 -1.54 2.72 -0.33
C LEU A 78 -1.01 3.26 -1.66
N ALA A 79 -1.74 4.16 -2.31
CA ALA A 79 -1.30 4.81 -3.54
C ALA A 79 0.01 5.60 -3.33
N ALA A 80 0.10 6.40 -2.26
CA ALA A 80 1.29 7.18 -1.93
C ALA A 80 2.51 6.31 -1.64
N ALA A 81 2.33 5.18 -0.97
CA ALA A 81 3.40 4.23 -0.66
C ALA A 81 3.91 3.48 -1.90
N SER A 82 3.03 3.11 -2.81
CA SER A 82 3.34 2.18 -3.91
C SER A 82 3.69 2.85 -5.23
N LEU A 83 3.19 4.06 -5.51
CA LEU A 83 3.30 4.67 -6.83
C LEU A 83 4.75 4.78 -7.32
N VAL A 84 5.65 5.34 -6.50
CA VAL A 84 7.05 5.53 -6.89
C VAL A 84 7.80 4.19 -7.03
N PRO A 85 7.72 3.25 -6.06
CA PRO A 85 8.25 1.88 -6.25
C PRO A 85 7.76 1.19 -7.52
N VAL A 86 6.46 1.26 -7.83
CA VAL A 86 5.87 0.61 -9.01
C VAL A 86 6.38 1.29 -10.29
N LEU A 87 6.36 2.62 -10.35
CA LEU A 87 6.91 3.38 -11.49
C LEU A 87 8.37 3.00 -11.75
N PHE A 88 9.17 2.90 -10.69
CA PHE A 88 10.58 2.53 -10.81
C PHE A 88 10.75 1.08 -11.26
N GLY A 89 10.00 0.14 -10.68
CA GLY A 89 10.02 -1.27 -11.09
C GLY A 89 9.60 -1.50 -12.55
N VAL A 90 8.68 -0.68 -13.08
CA VAL A 90 8.19 -0.79 -14.46
C VAL A 90 9.10 -0.06 -15.47
N LEU A 91 9.55 1.15 -15.14
CA LEU A 91 10.22 2.04 -16.10
C LEU A 91 11.76 1.96 -16.05
N VAL A 92 12.36 1.62 -14.90
CA VAL A 92 13.82 1.63 -14.73
C VAL A 92 14.38 0.23 -15.00
N ARG A 93 15.14 0.09 -16.09
CA ARG A 93 15.70 -1.19 -16.57
C ARG A 93 17.04 -1.59 -15.94
N ARG A 94 17.39 -1.03 -14.78
CA ARG A 94 18.65 -1.31 -14.08
C ARG A 94 18.39 -1.62 -12.62
N HIS A 95 19.39 -2.18 -11.94
CA HIS A 95 19.32 -2.38 -10.50
C HIS A 95 19.11 -1.06 -9.76
N ILE A 96 18.13 -1.04 -8.87
CA ILE A 96 17.82 0.07 -7.97
C ILE A 96 18.05 -0.46 -6.56
N PRO A 97 18.90 0.19 -5.76
CA PRO A 97 19.16 -0.29 -4.42
C PRO A 97 17.91 -0.17 -3.54
N LEU A 98 17.74 -1.13 -2.64
CA LEU A 98 16.54 -1.28 -1.81
C LEU A 98 16.21 -0.02 -1.00
N TRP A 99 17.22 0.70 -0.51
CA TRP A 99 17.03 1.92 0.30
C TRP A 99 16.35 3.07 -0.48
N VAL A 100 16.50 3.12 -1.80
CA VAL A 100 15.80 4.12 -2.64
C VAL A 100 14.32 3.77 -2.71
N VAL A 101 14.01 2.50 -2.98
CA VAL A 101 12.63 2.03 -3.15
C VAL A 101 11.87 2.08 -1.82
N VAL A 102 12.46 1.52 -0.76
CA VAL A 102 11.87 1.51 0.59
C VAL A 102 11.76 2.93 1.13
N GLY A 103 12.80 3.76 0.96
CA GLY A 103 12.74 5.16 1.41
C GLY A 103 11.63 5.94 0.69
N ALA A 104 11.48 5.78 -0.63
CA ALA A 104 10.39 6.41 -1.37
C ALA A 104 9.03 5.93 -0.87
N ALA A 105 8.85 4.62 -0.66
CA ALA A 105 7.60 4.06 -0.14
C ALA A 105 7.25 4.62 1.25
N LEU A 106 8.22 4.68 2.16
CA LEU A 106 8.04 5.20 3.50
C LEU A 106 7.74 6.70 3.51
N ILE A 107 8.44 7.51 2.70
CA ILE A 107 8.17 8.95 2.56
C ILE A 107 6.75 9.17 2.05
N GLY A 108 6.31 8.40 1.06
CA GLY A 108 4.95 8.47 0.53
C GLY A 108 3.89 8.09 1.58
N LEU A 109 4.06 6.94 2.24
CA LEU A 109 3.10 6.46 3.25
C LEU A 109 3.03 7.38 4.47
N VAL A 110 4.19 7.62 5.10
CA VAL A 110 4.27 8.39 6.34
C VAL A 110 3.92 9.85 6.08
N GLY A 111 4.38 10.43 4.96
CA GLY A 111 4.02 11.79 4.57
C GLY A 111 2.51 11.97 4.45
N HIS A 112 1.82 11.04 3.79
CA HIS A 112 0.37 11.08 3.66
C HIS A 112 -0.33 10.96 5.03
N LEU A 113 0.03 9.94 5.81
CA LEU A 113 -0.60 9.67 7.10
C LEU A 113 -0.37 10.81 8.10
N VAL A 114 0.84 11.37 8.17
CA VAL A 114 1.14 12.49 9.05
C VAL A 114 0.33 13.72 8.66
N LEU A 115 0.30 14.09 7.37
CA LEU A 115 -0.46 15.26 6.91
C LEU A 115 -1.97 15.11 7.13
N ASN A 116 -2.50 13.91 6.90
CA ASN A 116 -3.94 13.68 6.99
C ASN A 116 -4.43 13.44 8.43
N LEU A 117 -3.71 12.66 9.23
CA LEU A 117 -4.12 12.30 10.59
C LEU A 117 -3.84 13.42 11.60
N SER A 118 -2.83 14.25 11.38
CA SER A 118 -2.61 15.46 12.20
C SER A 118 -3.68 16.54 11.98
N GLY A 119 -4.51 16.40 10.95
CA GLY A 119 -5.49 17.40 10.55
C GLY A 119 -4.89 18.58 9.78
N ALA A 120 -3.58 18.60 9.51
CA ALA A 120 -2.91 19.63 8.72
C ALA A 120 -3.51 19.75 7.31
N VAL A 121 -3.88 18.61 6.71
CA VAL A 121 -4.58 18.55 5.42
C VAL A 121 -5.82 17.68 5.54
N ARG A 122 -6.99 18.31 5.49
CA ARG A 122 -8.29 17.61 5.63
C ARG A 122 -8.61 16.69 4.46
N ASN A 123 -8.24 17.09 3.24
CA ASN A 123 -8.51 16.33 2.02
C ASN A 123 -7.42 15.25 1.82
N PRO A 124 -7.76 13.95 1.91
CA PRO A 124 -6.79 12.87 1.75
C PRO A 124 -6.05 12.90 0.39
N ALA A 125 -6.74 13.28 -0.68
CA ALA A 125 -6.15 13.37 -2.01
C ALA A 125 -5.00 14.39 -2.04
N VAL A 126 -5.19 15.56 -1.43
CA VAL A 126 -4.16 16.62 -1.36
C VAL A 126 -2.95 16.15 -0.55
N SER A 127 -3.17 15.54 0.61
CA SER A 127 -2.07 15.01 1.43
C SER A 127 -1.27 13.92 0.70
N ALA A 128 -1.93 13.04 -0.06
CA ALA A 128 -1.25 12.03 -0.86
C ALA A 128 -0.49 12.63 -2.04
N SER A 129 -1.04 13.65 -2.72
CA SER A 129 -0.32 14.34 -3.79
C SER A 129 1.00 14.92 -3.29
N TYR A 130 1.01 15.63 -2.15
CA TYR A 130 2.25 16.13 -1.57
C TYR A 130 3.22 15.01 -1.23
N ALA A 131 2.74 13.95 -0.55
CA ALA A 131 3.59 12.82 -0.17
C ALA A 131 4.19 12.08 -1.38
N ILE A 132 3.42 11.92 -2.45
CA ILE A 132 3.88 11.37 -3.73
C ILE A 132 4.97 12.23 -4.34
N LEU A 133 4.80 13.56 -4.36
CA LEU A 133 5.81 14.47 -4.90
C LEU A 133 7.11 14.42 -4.11
N PHE A 134 7.04 14.39 -2.77
CA PHE A 134 8.23 14.21 -1.93
C PHE A 134 8.89 12.83 -2.12
N SER A 135 8.08 11.77 -2.17
CA SER A 135 8.55 10.41 -2.46
C SER A 135 9.26 10.32 -3.81
N LEU A 136 8.68 10.94 -4.84
CA LEU A 136 9.24 10.99 -6.18
C LEU A 136 10.54 11.80 -6.21
N GLY A 137 10.58 12.96 -5.56
CA GLY A 137 11.78 13.78 -5.43
C GLY A 137 12.92 12.98 -4.78
N TYR A 138 12.67 12.33 -3.65
CA TYR A 138 13.63 11.44 -3.01
C TYR A 138 14.08 10.30 -3.92
N GLY A 139 13.13 9.62 -4.57
CA GLY A 139 13.41 8.50 -5.46
C GLY A 139 14.27 8.91 -6.65
N LEU A 140 13.97 10.04 -7.29
CA LEU A 140 14.75 10.58 -8.41
C LEU A 140 16.16 10.99 -7.99
N LEU A 141 16.31 11.62 -6.82
CA LEU A 141 17.63 11.93 -6.25
C LEU A 141 18.43 10.65 -5.97
N GLY A 142 17.80 9.63 -5.41
CA GLY A 142 18.41 8.32 -5.19
C GLY A 142 18.82 7.62 -6.49
N LEU A 143 17.98 7.69 -7.52
CA LEU A 143 18.33 7.19 -8.86
C LEU A 143 19.50 7.97 -9.46
N TRP A 144 19.52 9.29 -9.33
CA TRP A 144 20.62 10.11 -9.82
C TRP A 144 21.94 9.80 -9.10
N TRP A 145 21.92 9.72 -7.76
CA TRP A 145 23.09 9.38 -6.95
C TRP A 145 23.68 8.02 -7.32
N THR A 146 22.82 7.04 -7.53
CA THR A 146 23.22 5.67 -7.89
C THR A 146 23.61 5.51 -9.36
N ARG A 147 23.51 6.56 -10.20
CA ARG A 147 24.10 6.58 -11.55
C ARG A 147 25.57 6.99 -11.54
N VAL A 148 26.02 7.69 -10.50
CA VAL A 148 27.43 8.07 -10.35
C VAL A 148 28.21 6.80 -10.03
N PRO A 149 29.22 6.39 -10.83
CA PRO A 149 30.03 5.24 -10.51
C PRO A 149 30.69 5.46 -9.15
N ALA A 150 30.66 4.45 -8.29
CA ALA A 150 31.64 4.35 -7.22
C ALA A 150 33.01 4.06 -7.85
N ASN A 151 33.57 5.05 -8.53
CA ASN A 151 35.01 5.09 -8.79
C ASN A 151 35.64 5.56 -7.46
N ASP A 152 36.68 4.86 -7.00
CA ASP A 152 37.54 5.20 -5.85
C ASP A 152 37.34 4.42 -4.53
N ALA A 153 37.15 3.10 -4.59
CA ALA A 153 37.47 2.26 -3.42
C ALA A 153 37.79 0.80 -3.75
N LEU A 154 38.90 0.51 -4.44
CA LEU A 154 39.74 -0.66 -4.13
C LEU A 154 41.17 -0.41 -4.69
N PRO A 155 42.17 -0.07 -3.85
CA PRO A 155 43.56 -0.15 -4.26
C PRO A 155 43.93 -1.62 -4.54
N GLY A 156 44.71 -1.80 -5.60
CA GLY A 156 45.00 -3.08 -6.23
C GLY A 156 45.45 -4.20 -5.30
N LYS A 157 45.12 -5.42 -5.70
CA LYS A 157 45.84 -6.63 -5.32
C LYS A 157 46.38 -7.25 -6.61
N SER A 158 47.65 -6.92 -6.88
CA SER A 158 48.57 -7.79 -7.62
C SER A 158 49.00 -8.94 -6.72
#